data_AF-A0A7C7ABF3-F1
#
_entry.id   AF-A0A7C7ABF3-F1
#
_cell.length_a   1.000
_cell.length_b   1.000
_cell.length_c   1.000
_cell.angle_alpha   90.00
_cell.angle_beta   90.00
_cell.angle_gamma   90.00
#
_symmetry.space_group_name_H-M   'P 1'
#
loop_
_entity.id
_entity.type
_entity.pdbx_description
1 polymer ?
#
loop_
_entity_poly.entity_id
_entity_poly.type
_entity_poly.pdbx_seq_one_letter_code
_entity_poly.pdbx_strand_id
1 'polypeptide(L)'
;MIEENEKKIFEQYNRKSDVVRCPNGRAVVRKLLDSYARAAVNLYGVISRKDFVDIFNKHNSYKTTEEEIYILLLPLVLKDRWYCFYKEYIVHYLFFDSFNHADYLLKQQTDKPRYIPEKEEFLKYINENYEDNDYWWNVRRFMFDVFGYSKNTLVGYEEIRSYITYGDGISELSFILDSHNFIFDSEKQLQEFLTLIMNAKNNTRIWENKGHTPAEMHRILSKRNENIVKFPSVQRQQIGRNDPCPCGSGKKYKKCCYINNETKSAQLSSDECRLFYETWYGLMGFVNKRMSVIKAKIKPEYPNAVSDILIHKVREVLWKKPELIDEYINETELPQEQIDILKLWRIKHRKGMFIVLEYQPEYAVVIGQNEQGEDRVYGIKGISNSVANTLQRSLPAQIETVLLPFKGKIVYDTFISSMNIGFGEGAKSFLREIFEKAIKHGIITSLE
;
A
#
# COMPACT_ATOMS: atom_id res chain seq x y z
N MET A 1 -16.50 -5.94 -30.78
CA MET A 1 -17.25 -6.79 -29.81
C MET A 1 -17.33 -6.16 -28.43
N ILE A 2 -16.22 -5.72 -27.81
CA ILE A 2 -16.24 -5.08 -26.48
C ILE A 2 -17.04 -3.77 -26.50
N GLU A 3 -16.72 -2.83 -27.41
CA GLU A 3 -17.46 -1.56 -27.54
C GLU A 3 -18.96 -1.73 -27.80
N GLU A 4 -19.34 -2.77 -28.55
CA GLU A 4 -20.74 -3.06 -28.86
C GLU A 4 -21.50 -3.63 -27.65
N ASN A 5 -20.80 -4.35 -26.76
CA ASN A 5 -21.35 -4.83 -25.50
C ASN A 5 -21.56 -3.68 -24.50
N GLU A 6 -20.56 -2.81 -24.33
CA GLU A 6 -20.68 -1.66 -23.42
C GLU A 6 -21.75 -0.67 -23.89
N LYS A 7 -21.89 -0.47 -25.20
CA LYS A 7 -22.99 0.32 -25.76
C LYS A 7 -24.37 -0.27 -25.42
N LYS A 8 -24.53 -1.60 -25.50
CA LYS A 8 -25.77 -2.28 -25.11
C LYS A 8 -26.05 -2.11 -23.61
N ILE A 9 -25.02 -2.20 -22.76
CA ILE A 9 -25.14 -1.94 -21.32
C ILE A 9 -25.59 -0.50 -21.06
N PHE A 10 -24.96 0.48 -21.70
CA PHE A 10 -25.38 1.88 -21.59
C PHE A 10 -26.85 2.07 -21.98
N GLU A 11 -27.26 1.54 -23.14
CA GLU A 11 -28.64 1.65 -23.63
C GLU A 11 -29.66 0.91 -22.74
N GLN A 12 -29.26 -0.22 -22.14
CA GLN A 12 -30.10 -0.99 -21.22
C GLN A 12 -30.52 -0.18 -20.00
N TYR A 13 -29.59 0.58 -19.42
CA TYR A 13 -29.81 1.38 -18.19
C TYR A 13 -30.18 2.84 -18.46
N ASN A 14 -30.05 3.32 -19.70
CA ASN A 14 -30.31 4.71 -20.07
C ASN A 14 -31.21 4.76 -21.32
N ARG A 15 -32.44 4.27 -21.18
CA ARG A 15 -33.32 4.05 -22.33
C ARG A 15 -33.88 5.37 -22.84
N LYS A 16 -33.67 5.67 -24.11
CA LYS A 16 -34.26 6.85 -24.77
C LYS A 16 -35.79 6.88 -24.67
N SER A 17 -36.44 5.71 -24.64
CA SER A 17 -37.90 5.57 -24.47
C SER A 17 -38.42 6.11 -23.15
N ASP A 18 -37.58 6.18 -22.11
CA ASP A 18 -37.99 6.57 -20.77
C ASP A 18 -37.90 8.10 -20.57
N VAL A 19 -37.45 8.83 -21.60
CA VAL A 19 -37.38 10.29 -21.58
C VAL A 19 -38.78 10.88 -21.59
N VAL A 20 -39.12 11.58 -20.50
CA VAL A 20 -40.38 12.32 -20.38
C VAL A 20 -40.13 13.83 -20.34
N ARG A 21 -41.18 14.62 -20.62
CA ARG A 21 -41.13 16.06 -20.46
C ARG A 21 -40.82 16.40 -19.00
N CYS A 22 -39.87 17.32 -18.78
CA CYS A 22 -39.53 17.78 -17.43
C CYS A 22 -40.79 18.26 -16.69
N PRO A 23 -41.10 17.70 -15.50
CA PRO A 23 -42.27 18.09 -14.73
C PRO A 23 -42.30 19.60 -14.45
N ASN A 24 -43.50 20.18 -14.47
CA ASN A 24 -43.70 21.62 -14.24
C ASN A 24 -43.05 22.06 -12.92
N GLY A 25 -42.29 23.15 -12.95
CA GLY A 25 -41.59 23.69 -11.77
C GLY A 25 -40.28 22.98 -11.39
N ARG A 26 -39.92 21.85 -12.02
CA ARG A 26 -38.69 21.10 -11.69
C ARG A 26 -37.46 21.47 -12.51
N ALA A 27 -37.57 22.43 -13.43
CA ALA A 27 -36.46 22.85 -14.29
C ALA A 27 -35.23 23.35 -13.49
N VAL A 28 -35.46 24.14 -12.43
CA VAL A 28 -34.39 24.64 -11.54
C VAL A 28 -33.76 23.49 -10.76
N VAL A 29 -34.59 22.58 -10.23
CA VAL A 29 -34.12 21.42 -9.47
C VAL A 29 -33.30 20.48 -10.35
N ARG A 30 -33.71 20.26 -11.60
CA ARG A 30 -32.94 19.48 -12.58
C ARG A 30 -31.54 20.04 -12.80
N LYS A 31 -31.41 21.36 -12.97
CA LYS A 31 -30.09 22.00 -13.16
C LYS A 31 -29.18 21.80 -11.93
N LEU A 32 -29.76 21.90 -10.74
CA LEU A 32 -29.03 21.66 -9.50
C LEU A 32 -28.65 20.19 -9.33
N LEU A 33 -29.57 19.26 -9.63
CA LEU A 33 -29.29 17.82 -9.60
C LEU A 33 -28.16 17.44 -10.56
N ASP A 34 -28.10 18.05 -11.75
CA ASP A 34 -27.00 17.82 -12.70
C ASP A 34 -25.65 18.26 -12.12
N SER A 35 -25.62 19.43 -11.47
CA SER A 35 -24.42 19.94 -10.80
C SER A 35 -23.98 19.01 -9.66
N TYR A 36 -24.93 18.50 -8.87
CA TYR A 36 -24.63 17.50 -7.84
C TYR A 36 -24.17 16.17 -8.43
N ALA A 37 -24.75 15.72 -9.54
CA ALA A 37 -24.37 14.46 -10.18
C ALA A 37 -22.93 14.53 -10.68
N ARG A 38 -22.55 15.62 -11.37
CA ARG A 38 -21.17 15.90 -11.80
C ARG A 38 -20.20 15.91 -10.62
N ALA A 39 -20.51 16.69 -9.58
CA ALA A 39 -19.70 16.73 -8.36
C ALA A 39 -19.54 15.34 -7.70
N ALA A 40 -20.63 14.57 -7.61
CA ALA A 40 -20.62 13.24 -7.02
C ALA A 40 -19.75 12.27 -7.81
N VAL A 41 -19.90 12.21 -9.13
CA VAL A 41 -19.11 11.28 -9.95
C VAL A 41 -17.64 11.69 -10.02
N ASN A 42 -17.32 12.99 -9.98
CA ASN A 42 -15.93 13.45 -9.95
C ASN A 42 -15.26 13.12 -8.60
N LEU A 43 -15.99 13.23 -7.49
CA LEU A 43 -15.46 12.95 -6.16
C LEU A 43 -15.42 11.45 -5.81
N TYR A 44 -16.35 10.65 -6.33
CA TYR A 44 -16.52 9.25 -5.91
C TYR A 44 -16.32 8.22 -7.02
N GLY A 45 -16.31 8.62 -8.29
CA GLY A 45 -16.35 7.74 -9.46
C GLY A 45 -17.72 7.08 -9.65
N VAL A 46 -18.25 6.49 -8.57
CA VAL A 46 -19.55 5.82 -8.50
C VAL A 46 -20.29 6.21 -7.21
N ILE A 47 -21.60 6.41 -7.32
CA ILE A 47 -22.49 6.66 -6.18
C ILE A 47 -23.83 5.95 -6.37
N SER A 48 -24.38 5.34 -5.31
CA SER A 48 -25.73 4.76 -5.39
C SER A 48 -26.76 5.88 -5.52
N ARG A 49 -27.86 5.60 -6.22
CA ARG A 49 -28.98 6.56 -6.33
C ARG A 49 -29.49 6.98 -4.95
N LYS A 50 -29.59 6.04 -4.01
CA LYS A 50 -29.92 6.31 -2.61
C LYS A 50 -28.96 7.29 -1.94
N ASP A 51 -27.65 7.01 -1.92
CA ASP A 51 -26.65 7.89 -1.28
C ASP A 51 -26.67 9.28 -1.92
N PHE A 52 -26.86 9.35 -3.25
CA PHE A 52 -26.95 10.60 -3.98
C PHE A 52 -28.16 11.44 -3.53
N VAL A 53 -29.34 10.81 -3.44
CA VAL A 53 -30.56 11.45 -2.94
C VAL A 53 -30.38 11.94 -1.51
N ASP A 54 -29.76 11.12 -0.65
CA ASP A 54 -29.52 11.47 0.76
C ASP A 54 -28.62 12.71 0.87
N ILE A 55 -27.52 12.79 0.10
CA ILE A 55 -26.63 13.97 0.06
C ILE A 55 -27.39 15.19 -0.46
N PHE A 56 -28.11 15.06 -1.58
CA PHE A 56 -28.84 16.17 -2.17
C PHE A 56 -29.90 16.72 -1.22
N ASN A 57 -30.70 15.84 -0.62
CA ASN A 57 -31.76 16.19 0.31
C ASN A 57 -31.20 16.76 1.62
N LYS A 58 -30.01 16.33 2.07
CA LYS A 58 -29.35 16.93 3.24
C LYS A 58 -28.92 18.37 2.97
N HIS A 59 -28.37 18.65 1.79
CA HIS A 59 -27.82 19.98 1.45
C HIS A 59 -28.86 20.99 0.96
N ASN A 60 -30.09 20.58 0.65
CA ASN A 60 -31.07 21.43 -0.01
C ASN A 60 -32.45 21.40 0.65
N SER A 61 -33.17 22.52 0.55
CA SER A 61 -34.57 22.63 0.94
C SER A 61 -35.46 21.81 0.01
N TYR A 62 -35.21 21.90 -1.30
CA TYR A 62 -35.86 21.04 -2.29
C TYR A 62 -35.47 19.58 -2.08
N LYS A 63 -36.48 18.70 -2.08
CA LYS A 63 -36.29 17.26 -1.97
C LYS A 63 -36.46 16.57 -3.32
N THR A 64 -35.90 15.38 -3.43
CA THR A 64 -35.99 14.46 -4.56
C THR A 64 -36.08 13.01 -4.09
N THR A 65 -36.46 12.10 -4.99
CA THR A 65 -36.43 10.64 -4.80
C THR A 65 -35.56 9.94 -5.84
N GLU A 66 -35.30 8.64 -5.69
CA GLU A 66 -34.50 7.85 -6.64
C GLU A 66 -35.15 7.76 -8.03
N GLU A 67 -36.48 7.67 -8.08
CA GLU A 67 -37.25 7.67 -9.34
C GLU A 67 -37.16 9.03 -10.02
N GLU A 68 -37.26 10.10 -9.23
CA GLU A 68 -37.27 11.45 -9.76
C GLU A 68 -35.91 11.85 -10.33
N ILE A 69 -34.79 11.46 -9.69
CA ILE A 69 -33.47 11.73 -10.26
C ILE A 69 -33.28 11.00 -11.60
N TYR A 70 -33.82 9.78 -11.76
CA TYR A 70 -33.76 9.06 -13.04
C TYR A 70 -34.45 9.87 -14.13
N ILE A 71 -35.69 10.30 -13.87
CA ILE A 71 -36.50 11.08 -14.80
C ILE A 71 -35.83 12.42 -15.15
N LEU A 72 -35.33 13.15 -14.15
CA LEU A 72 -34.79 14.50 -14.36
C LEU A 72 -33.41 14.49 -15.02
N LEU A 73 -32.57 13.50 -14.72
CA LEU A 73 -31.19 13.46 -15.22
C LEU A 73 -31.04 12.66 -16.53
N LEU A 74 -31.91 11.69 -16.82
CA LEU A 74 -31.79 10.86 -18.04
C LEU A 74 -31.65 11.67 -19.35
N PRO A 75 -32.41 12.78 -19.58
CA PRO A 75 -32.20 13.60 -20.77
C PRO A 75 -30.81 14.22 -20.86
N LEU A 76 -30.18 14.53 -19.71
CA LEU A 76 -28.83 15.09 -19.64
C LEU A 76 -27.77 14.00 -19.80
N VAL A 77 -27.99 12.82 -19.24
CA VAL A 77 -27.15 11.63 -19.48
C VAL A 77 -27.04 11.34 -20.98
N LEU A 78 -28.17 11.35 -21.69
CA LEU A 78 -28.21 11.05 -23.13
C LEU A 78 -27.60 12.14 -24.00
N LYS A 79 -27.62 13.39 -23.52
CA LYS A 79 -27.12 14.55 -24.26
C LYS A 79 -25.65 14.84 -23.99
N ASP A 80 -25.29 14.98 -22.72
CA ASP A 80 -24.00 15.52 -22.29
C ASP A 80 -22.99 14.42 -21.92
N ARG A 81 -23.48 13.21 -21.60
CA ARG A 81 -22.65 12.00 -21.37
C ARG A 81 -21.54 12.14 -20.31
N TRP A 82 -21.69 13.06 -19.35
CA TRP A 82 -20.74 13.22 -18.24
C TRP A 82 -20.82 12.10 -17.18
N TYR A 83 -22.02 11.54 -17.03
CA TYR A 83 -22.32 10.42 -16.15
C TYR A 83 -23.46 9.62 -16.78
N CYS A 84 -23.69 8.40 -16.31
CA CYS A 84 -24.86 7.61 -16.69
C CYS A 84 -25.41 6.79 -15.53
N PHE A 85 -26.60 6.22 -15.74
CA PHE A 85 -27.14 5.21 -14.85
C PHE A 85 -26.56 3.85 -15.21
N TYR A 86 -26.16 3.11 -14.19
CA TYR A 86 -25.69 1.73 -14.30
C TYR A 86 -26.15 0.95 -13.08
N LYS A 87 -27.03 -0.03 -13.29
CA LYS A 87 -27.74 -0.73 -12.21
C LYS A 87 -28.42 0.30 -11.27
N GLU A 88 -28.16 0.23 -9.97
CA GLU A 88 -28.65 1.19 -8.97
C GLU A 88 -27.76 2.43 -8.77
N TYR A 89 -26.74 2.63 -9.61
CA TYR A 89 -25.72 3.67 -9.45
C TYR A 89 -25.77 4.76 -10.52
N ILE A 90 -25.19 5.91 -10.18
CA ILE A 90 -24.72 6.93 -11.11
C ILE A 90 -23.20 6.77 -11.23
N VAL A 91 -22.69 6.66 -12.46
CA VAL A 91 -21.28 6.36 -12.72
C VAL A 91 -20.64 7.39 -13.64
N HIS A 92 -19.36 7.68 -13.40
CA HIS A 92 -18.54 8.61 -14.17
C HIS A 92 -18.35 8.17 -15.63
N TYR A 93 -18.18 9.13 -16.55
CA TYR A 93 -18.00 8.84 -17.98
C TYR A 93 -16.79 7.96 -18.30
N LEU A 94 -15.75 7.98 -17.46
CA LEU A 94 -14.55 7.13 -17.61
C LEU A 94 -14.85 5.62 -17.57
N PHE A 95 -16.05 5.21 -17.13
CA PHE A 95 -16.47 3.81 -17.13
C PHE A 95 -17.27 3.39 -18.36
N PHE A 96 -17.53 4.30 -19.30
CA PHE A 96 -18.39 3.99 -20.46
C PHE A 96 -17.77 2.98 -21.42
N ASP A 97 -16.44 2.91 -21.44
CA ASP A 97 -15.68 1.96 -22.26
C ASP A 97 -15.48 0.60 -21.56
N SER A 98 -15.76 0.52 -20.24
CA SER A 98 -15.78 -0.73 -19.49
C SER A 98 -16.51 -0.59 -18.15
N PHE A 99 -17.77 -1.02 -18.11
CA PHE A 99 -18.56 -1.02 -16.88
C PHE A 99 -18.04 -2.01 -15.82
N ASN A 100 -17.22 -2.99 -16.22
CA ASN A 100 -16.53 -3.88 -15.29
C ASN A 100 -15.56 -3.14 -14.36
N HIS A 101 -14.99 -2.01 -14.79
CA HIS A 101 -14.16 -1.17 -13.92
C HIS A 101 -15.00 -0.47 -12.84
N ALA A 102 -16.26 -0.12 -13.13
CA ALA A 102 -17.17 0.39 -12.12
C ALA A 102 -17.51 -0.68 -11.07
N ASP A 103 -17.73 -1.93 -11.49
CA ASP A 103 -17.93 -3.07 -10.59
C ASP A 103 -16.68 -3.35 -9.73
N TYR A 104 -15.49 -3.24 -10.31
CA TYR A 104 -14.23 -3.35 -9.56
C TYR A 104 -14.09 -2.25 -8.51
N LEU A 105 -14.37 -0.99 -8.87
CA LEU A 105 -14.33 0.14 -7.94
C LEU A 105 -15.34 -0.05 -6.80
N LEU A 106 -16.56 -0.49 -7.09
CA LEU A 106 -17.58 -0.80 -6.08
C LEU A 106 -17.07 -1.84 -5.08
N LYS A 107 -16.39 -2.88 -5.55
CA LYS A 107 -15.76 -3.88 -4.69
C LYS A 107 -14.70 -3.25 -3.77
N GLN A 108 -13.86 -2.36 -4.28
CA GLN A 108 -12.85 -1.62 -3.48
C GLN A 108 -13.46 -0.66 -2.46
N GLN A 109 -14.66 -0.15 -2.72
CA GLN A 109 -15.40 0.76 -1.86
C GLN A 109 -16.22 0.06 -0.75
N THR A 110 -16.29 -1.28 -0.76
CA THR A 110 -17.08 -2.07 0.20
C THR A 110 -16.69 -1.75 1.66
N ASP A 111 -17.68 -1.60 2.54
CA ASP A 111 -17.53 -1.30 3.98
C ASP A 111 -16.82 0.02 4.35
N LYS A 112 -16.40 0.82 3.36
CA LYS A 112 -15.79 2.14 3.59
C LYS A 112 -16.86 3.21 3.81
N PRO A 113 -16.66 4.12 4.79
CA PRO A 113 -17.49 5.30 4.95
C PRO A 113 -17.27 6.26 3.77
N ARG A 114 -18.28 7.08 3.47
CA ARG A 114 -18.23 8.10 2.42
C ARG A 114 -17.84 9.44 3.03
N TYR A 115 -16.89 10.12 2.39
CA TYR A 115 -16.61 11.52 2.69
C TYR A 115 -17.79 12.35 2.19
N ILE A 116 -18.41 13.18 3.03
CA ILE A 116 -19.51 14.05 2.61
C ILE A 116 -19.14 15.48 3.06
N PRO A 117 -18.56 16.31 2.17
CA PRO A 117 -18.26 17.70 2.49
C PRO A 117 -19.53 18.53 2.59
N GLU A 118 -19.41 19.72 3.21
CA GLU A 118 -20.47 20.72 3.21
C GLU A 118 -20.85 21.16 1.78
N LYS A 119 -22.03 21.73 1.62
CA LYS A 119 -22.62 22.04 0.31
C LYS A 119 -21.70 22.84 -0.61
N GLU A 120 -21.13 23.93 -0.09
CA GLU A 120 -20.31 24.86 -0.87
C GLU A 120 -19.04 24.15 -1.36
N GLU A 121 -18.46 23.30 -0.53
CA GLU A 121 -17.28 22.50 -0.87
C GLU A 121 -17.62 21.37 -1.85
N PHE A 122 -18.74 20.67 -1.64
CA PHE A 122 -19.21 19.61 -2.54
C PHE A 122 -19.38 20.12 -3.97
N LEU A 123 -19.94 21.33 -4.14
CA LEU A 123 -20.18 21.90 -5.47
C LEU A 123 -18.90 22.36 -6.20
N LYS A 124 -17.76 22.50 -5.52
CA LYS A 124 -16.49 22.77 -6.21
C LYS A 124 -16.02 21.60 -7.07
N TYR A 125 -16.38 20.37 -6.68
CA TYR A 125 -16.10 19.16 -7.45
C TYR A 125 -16.86 19.06 -8.79
N ILE A 126 -17.74 20.02 -9.13
CA ILE A 126 -18.25 20.14 -10.51
C ILE A 126 -17.08 20.28 -11.49
N ASN A 127 -16.02 20.99 -11.08
CA ASN A 127 -14.76 21.02 -11.81
C ASN A 127 -13.97 19.74 -11.50
N GLU A 128 -13.76 18.89 -12.51
CA GLU A 128 -13.00 17.65 -12.38
C GLU A 128 -11.54 17.87 -11.97
N ASN A 129 -11.01 19.07 -12.21
CA ASN A 129 -9.64 19.46 -11.84
C ASN A 129 -9.56 20.15 -10.47
N TYR A 130 -10.65 20.20 -9.71
CA TYR A 130 -10.64 20.80 -8.38
C TYR A 130 -9.89 19.91 -7.38
N GLU A 131 -9.00 20.55 -6.62
CA GLU A 131 -8.27 19.95 -5.50
C GLU A 131 -8.59 20.76 -4.24
N ASP A 132 -8.82 20.08 -3.11
CA ASP A 132 -9.20 20.72 -1.83
C ASP A 132 -7.98 21.07 -0.96
N ASN A 133 -6.78 20.98 -1.52
CA ASN A 133 -5.50 21.19 -0.85
C ASN A 133 -4.39 21.54 -1.85
N ASP A 134 -3.26 22.00 -1.34
CA ASP A 134 -2.13 22.48 -2.16
C ASP A 134 -1.02 21.44 -2.36
N TYR A 135 -1.21 20.17 -2.00
CA TYR A 135 -0.08 19.21 -2.00
C TYR A 135 0.48 18.97 -3.40
N TRP A 136 -0.37 18.81 -4.42
CA TRP A 136 0.06 18.69 -5.81
C TRP A 136 0.59 20.02 -6.37
N TRP A 137 0.04 21.14 -5.94
CA TRP A 137 0.58 22.47 -6.26
C TRP A 137 2.02 22.63 -5.76
N ASN A 138 2.35 22.11 -4.57
CA ASN A 138 3.72 22.12 -4.04
C ASN A 138 4.67 21.26 -4.88
N VAL A 139 4.23 20.08 -5.37
CA VAL A 139 5.01 19.26 -6.30
C VAL A 139 5.27 20.03 -7.59
N ARG A 140 4.23 20.64 -8.18
CA ARG A 140 4.34 21.42 -9.42
C ARG A 140 5.32 22.58 -9.27
N ARG A 141 5.21 23.33 -8.18
CA ARG A 141 6.09 24.45 -7.87
C ARG A 141 7.54 24.00 -7.78
N PHE A 142 7.79 22.95 -7.00
CA PHE A 142 9.13 22.36 -6.89
C PHE A 142 9.68 21.95 -8.26
N MET A 143 8.87 21.28 -9.10
CA MET A 143 9.29 20.87 -10.45
C MET A 143 9.64 22.06 -11.34
N PHE A 144 8.90 23.17 -11.27
CA PHE A 144 9.25 24.38 -12.00
C PHE A 144 10.50 25.07 -11.46
N ASP A 145 10.72 25.05 -10.15
CA ASP A 145 11.89 25.63 -9.53
C ASP A 145 13.17 24.84 -9.90
N VAL A 146 13.09 23.50 -10.02
CA VAL A 146 14.23 22.62 -10.34
C VAL A 146 14.45 22.45 -11.84
N PHE A 147 13.40 22.17 -12.62
CA PHE A 147 13.52 21.85 -14.05
C PHE A 147 13.20 23.03 -14.98
N GLY A 148 12.88 24.18 -14.40
CA GLY A 148 12.47 25.38 -15.13
C GLY A 148 11.02 25.34 -15.61
N TYR A 149 10.48 26.52 -15.89
CA TYR A 149 9.14 26.68 -16.45
C TYR A 149 9.13 26.35 -17.94
N SER A 150 8.64 25.15 -18.28
CA SER A 150 8.54 24.70 -19.67
C SER A 150 7.30 23.84 -19.91
N LYS A 151 6.91 23.69 -21.18
CA LYS A 151 5.85 22.74 -21.57
C LYS A 151 6.23 21.31 -21.19
N ASN A 152 7.50 20.93 -21.32
CA ASN A 152 7.99 19.61 -20.94
C ASN A 152 7.81 19.37 -19.43
N THR A 153 8.17 20.34 -18.60
CA THR A 153 8.00 20.27 -17.14
C THR A 153 6.53 20.12 -16.76
N LEU A 154 5.63 20.85 -17.43
CA LEU A 154 4.19 20.74 -17.19
C LEU A 154 3.64 19.36 -17.58
N VAL A 155 4.02 18.85 -18.76
CA VAL A 155 3.56 17.53 -19.23
C VAL A 155 4.06 16.42 -18.29
N GLY A 156 5.35 16.45 -17.95
CA GLY A 156 5.90 15.45 -17.02
C GLY A 156 5.32 15.55 -15.61
N TYR A 157 4.98 16.75 -15.13
CA TYR A 157 4.23 16.91 -13.88
C TYR A 157 2.85 16.23 -13.94
N GLU A 158 2.09 16.43 -15.02
CA GLU A 158 0.77 15.81 -15.17
C GLU A 158 0.84 14.28 -15.26
N GLU A 159 1.87 13.75 -15.94
CA GLU A 159 2.13 12.31 -16.02
C GLU A 159 2.46 11.73 -14.65
N ILE A 160 3.37 12.38 -13.90
CA ILE A 160 3.70 12.00 -12.52
C ILE A 160 2.46 12.08 -11.62
N ARG A 161 1.68 13.16 -11.70
CA ARG A 161 0.46 13.32 -10.90
C ARG A 161 -0.52 12.18 -11.14
N SER A 162 -0.79 11.88 -12.41
CA SER A 162 -1.68 10.78 -12.80
C SER A 162 -1.16 9.43 -12.28
N TYR A 163 0.10 9.12 -12.58
CA TYR A 163 0.74 7.87 -12.17
C TYR A 163 0.73 7.67 -10.65
N ILE A 164 1.12 8.68 -9.88
CA ILE A 164 1.22 8.56 -8.42
C ILE A 164 -0.17 8.52 -7.76
N THR A 165 -1.15 9.23 -8.30
CA THR A 165 -2.51 9.27 -7.75
C THR A 165 -3.23 7.93 -7.94
N TYR A 166 -3.10 7.32 -9.11
CA TYR A 166 -3.86 6.11 -9.47
C TYR A 166 -3.02 4.81 -9.48
N GLY A 167 -1.70 4.90 -9.41
CA GLY A 167 -0.79 3.76 -9.43
C GLY A 167 -0.47 3.20 -8.04
N ASP A 168 -0.03 1.93 -8.01
CA ASP A 168 0.24 1.18 -6.79
C ASP A 168 1.62 1.49 -6.15
N GLY A 169 2.43 2.38 -6.73
CA GLY A 169 3.77 2.65 -6.23
C GLY A 169 4.53 3.76 -6.97
N ILE A 170 5.86 3.73 -6.84
CA ILE A 170 6.80 4.66 -7.50
C ILE A 170 7.70 3.95 -8.52
N SER A 171 7.41 2.69 -8.87
CA SER A 171 8.31 1.84 -9.65
C SER A 171 8.55 2.33 -11.07
N GLU A 172 7.58 3.01 -11.68
CA GLU A 172 7.69 3.58 -13.03
C GLU A 172 8.04 5.07 -12.98
N LEU A 173 8.19 5.65 -11.79
CA LEU A 173 8.57 7.05 -11.63
C LEU A 173 9.90 7.34 -12.30
N SER A 174 10.88 6.42 -12.23
CA SER A 174 12.16 6.59 -12.91
C SER A 174 11.99 6.68 -14.43
N PHE A 175 11.13 5.86 -15.02
CA PHE A 175 10.87 5.91 -16.45
C PHE A 175 10.25 7.24 -16.89
N ILE A 176 9.32 7.79 -16.10
CA ILE A 176 8.70 9.09 -16.37
C ILE A 176 9.72 10.23 -16.21
N LEU A 177 10.59 10.16 -15.20
CA LEU A 177 11.67 11.14 -15.03
C LEU A 177 12.65 11.09 -16.21
N ASP A 178 13.05 9.89 -16.64
CA ASP A 178 13.98 9.67 -17.75
C ASP A 178 13.38 10.10 -19.10
N SER A 179 12.09 9.80 -19.35
CA SER A 179 11.41 10.15 -20.61
C SER A 179 11.32 11.67 -20.83
N HIS A 180 11.24 12.43 -19.75
CA HIS A 180 11.24 13.88 -19.75
C HIS A 180 12.61 14.52 -19.52
N ASN A 181 13.66 13.71 -19.35
CA ASN A 181 15.02 14.15 -19.04
C ASN A 181 15.08 15.05 -17.78
N PHE A 182 14.32 14.69 -16.74
CA PHE A 182 14.35 15.36 -15.45
C PHE A 182 15.54 14.87 -14.62
N ILE A 183 16.60 15.66 -14.62
CA ILE A 183 17.83 15.36 -13.90
C ILE A 183 17.90 16.25 -12.65
N PHE A 184 18.00 15.62 -11.48
CA PHE A 184 18.21 16.34 -10.22
C PHE A 184 19.70 16.64 -10.03
N ASP A 185 20.04 17.84 -9.56
CA ASP A 185 21.42 18.26 -9.32
C ASP A 185 22.01 17.66 -8.03
N SER A 186 21.14 17.14 -7.15
CA SER A 186 21.57 16.54 -5.88
C SER A 186 20.59 15.51 -5.33
N GLU A 187 21.10 14.61 -4.51
CA GLU A 187 20.27 13.67 -3.73
C GLU A 187 19.24 14.41 -2.85
N LYS A 188 19.60 15.59 -2.34
CA LYS A 188 18.69 16.41 -1.53
C LYS A 188 17.44 16.83 -2.29
N GLN A 189 17.59 17.28 -3.55
CA GLN A 189 16.44 17.63 -4.41
C GLN A 189 15.57 16.41 -4.69
N LEU A 190 16.18 15.25 -4.97
CA LEU A 190 15.44 14.00 -5.16
C LEU A 190 14.64 13.61 -3.91
N GLN A 191 15.23 13.71 -2.71
CA GLN A 191 14.53 13.41 -1.45
C GLN A 191 13.38 14.39 -1.15
N GLU A 192 13.55 15.67 -1.46
CA GLU A 192 12.50 16.67 -1.32
C GLU A 192 11.33 16.39 -2.27
N PHE A 193 11.63 16.09 -3.53
CA PHE A 193 10.65 15.66 -4.53
C PHE A 193 9.86 14.44 -4.07
N LEU A 194 10.55 13.37 -3.64
CA LEU A 194 9.92 12.14 -3.14
C LEU A 194 9.02 12.41 -1.92
N THR A 195 9.43 13.33 -1.05
CA THR A 195 8.61 13.74 0.11
C THR A 195 7.33 14.45 -0.34
N LEU A 196 7.42 15.37 -1.31
CA LEU A 196 6.28 16.12 -1.83
C LEU A 196 5.27 15.19 -2.51
N ILE A 197 5.70 14.27 -3.37
CA ILE A 197 4.79 13.34 -4.05
C ILE A 197 4.12 12.38 -3.06
N MET A 198 4.82 11.92 -2.02
CA MET A 198 4.24 11.05 -1.00
C MET A 198 3.21 11.79 -0.14
N ASN A 199 3.48 13.05 0.18
CA ASN A 199 2.51 13.90 0.86
C ASN A 199 1.27 14.14 -0.01
N ALA A 200 1.45 14.40 -1.31
CA ALA A 200 0.35 14.56 -2.25
C ALA A 200 -0.49 13.28 -2.37
N LYS A 201 0.15 12.12 -2.61
CA LYS A 201 -0.53 10.82 -2.70
C LYS A 201 -1.40 10.53 -1.47
N ASN A 202 -0.84 10.73 -0.27
CA ASN A 202 -1.52 10.40 0.99
C ASN A 202 -2.68 11.34 1.33
N ASN A 203 -2.68 12.55 0.76
CA ASN A 203 -3.66 13.59 1.07
C ASN A 203 -4.53 13.98 -0.13
N THR A 204 -4.46 13.24 -1.24
CA THR A 204 -5.38 13.40 -2.37
C THR A 204 -6.60 12.52 -2.16
N ARG A 205 -7.79 13.04 -2.47
CA ARG A 205 -9.02 12.26 -2.42
C ARG A 205 -9.07 11.30 -3.59
N ILE A 206 -9.39 10.04 -3.32
CA ILE A 206 -9.45 8.99 -4.34
C ILE A 206 -10.79 8.26 -4.30
N TRP A 207 -11.19 7.73 -5.45
CA TRP A 207 -12.48 7.07 -5.63
C TRP A 207 -12.58 5.79 -4.79
N GLU A 208 -11.51 5.00 -4.69
CA GLU A 208 -11.44 3.75 -3.93
C GLU A 208 -11.79 3.96 -2.46
N ASN A 209 -11.60 5.18 -1.95
CA ASN A 209 -11.88 5.58 -0.57
C ASN A 209 -13.18 6.39 -0.42
N LYS A 210 -14.08 6.33 -1.41
CA LYS A 210 -15.34 7.11 -1.42
C LYS A 210 -15.12 8.59 -1.12
N GLY A 211 -14.11 9.19 -1.75
CA GLY A 211 -13.79 10.60 -1.62
C GLY A 211 -12.99 10.96 -0.37
N HIS A 212 -12.58 10.00 0.46
CA HIS A 212 -11.59 10.26 1.51
C HIS A 212 -10.16 10.23 0.95
N THR A 213 -9.27 10.96 1.59
CA THR A 213 -7.83 10.76 1.36
C THR A 213 -7.35 9.46 2.02
N PRO A 214 -6.27 8.82 1.53
CA PRO A 214 -5.66 7.68 2.21
C PRO A 214 -5.37 7.95 3.70
N ALA A 215 -4.87 9.15 4.04
CA ALA A 215 -4.60 9.55 5.42
C ALA A 215 -5.86 9.70 6.28
N GLU A 216 -6.98 10.20 5.73
CA GLU A 216 -8.28 10.22 6.41
C GLU A 216 -8.83 8.80 6.61
N MET A 217 -8.80 7.98 5.56
CA MET A 217 -9.34 6.62 5.61
C MET A 217 -8.59 5.76 6.63
N HIS A 218 -7.27 5.88 6.69
CA HIS A 218 -6.46 5.22 7.71
C HIS A 218 -6.90 5.61 9.14
N ARG A 219 -7.14 6.91 9.39
CA ARG A 219 -7.62 7.41 10.69
C ARG A 219 -9.02 6.91 11.05
N ILE A 220 -9.92 6.75 10.07
CA ILE A 220 -11.27 6.26 10.32
C ILE A 220 -11.26 4.76 10.62
N LEU A 221 -10.50 3.99 9.84
CA LEU A 221 -10.38 2.54 10.03
C LEU A 221 -9.63 2.20 11.33
N SER A 222 -8.65 3.01 11.75
CA SER A 222 -7.99 2.82 13.04
C SER A 222 -8.95 3.07 14.21
N LYS A 223 -9.80 4.11 14.17
CA LYS A 223 -10.82 4.39 15.20
C LYS A 223 -11.91 3.33 15.29
N ARG A 224 -12.35 2.74 14.17
CA ARG A 224 -13.34 1.65 14.17
C ARG A 224 -12.85 0.36 14.84
N ASN A 225 -11.55 0.21 15.03
CA ASN A 225 -10.93 -1.01 15.58
C ASN A 225 -10.61 -0.91 17.08
N GLU A 226 -11.10 0.10 17.82
CA GLU A 226 -10.84 0.24 19.27
C GLU A 226 -11.38 -0.91 20.13
N ASN A 227 -12.34 -1.72 19.64
CA ASN A 227 -12.92 -2.86 20.37
C ASN A 227 -12.70 -4.24 19.72
N ILE A 228 -11.77 -4.38 18.77
CA ILE A 228 -11.42 -5.67 18.17
C ILE A 228 -9.91 -5.83 18.21
N VAL A 229 -9.42 -6.77 19.04
CA VAL A 229 -8.03 -7.23 18.97
C VAL A 229 -7.80 -7.85 17.59
N LYS A 230 -7.31 -7.04 16.65
CA LYS A 230 -6.88 -7.48 15.32
C LYS A 230 -5.37 -7.62 15.34
N PHE A 231 -4.91 -8.86 15.26
CA PHE A 231 -3.55 -9.16 14.87
C PHE A 231 -3.30 -8.55 13.48
N PRO A 232 -2.18 -7.84 13.25
CA PRO A 232 -1.89 -7.27 11.96
C PRO A 232 -1.67 -8.40 10.94
N SER A 233 -2.60 -8.53 10.00
CA SER A 233 -2.28 -9.04 8.68
C SER A 233 -1.77 -7.86 7.86
N VAL A 234 -0.48 -7.88 7.53
CA VAL A 234 0.05 -7.15 6.36
C VAL A 234 -0.96 -7.28 5.22
N GLN A 235 -1.31 -6.21 4.52
CA GLN A 235 -2.27 -6.26 3.40
C GLN A 235 -1.89 -7.41 2.46
N ARG A 236 -2.66 -8.51 2.58
CA ARG A 236 -2.49 -9.71 1.80
C ARG A 236 -3.12 -9.43 0.44
N GLN A 237 -2.42 -9.66 -0.66
CA GLN A 237 -3.15 -10.23 -1.79
C GLN A 237 -3.72 -11.54 -1.28
N GLN A 238 -5.05 -11.67 -1.23
CA GLN A 238 -5.66 -12.96 -0.95
C GLN A 238 -5.34 -13.89 -2.13
N ILE A 239 -4.24 -14.63 -2.03
CA ILE A 239 -3.90 -15.68 -2.97
C ILE A 239 -4.93 -16.80 -2.75
N GLY A 240 -5.76 -17.04 -3.76
CA GLY A 240 -6.70 -18.15 -3.74
C GLY A 240 -5.96 -19.46 -3.57
N ARG A 241 -6.50 -20.40 -2.78
CA ARG A 241 -5.85 -21.71 -2.50
C ARG A 241 -5.48 -22.48 -3.78
N ASN A 242 -6.19 -22.23 -4.88
CA ASN A 242 -5.95 -22.89 -6.17
C ASN A 242 -5.11 -22.07 -7.15
N ASP A 243 -4.77 -20.82 -6.84
CA ASP A 243 -4.00 -19.94 -7.71
C ASP A 243 -2.54 -20.43 -7.84
N PRO A 244 -1.82 -20.07 -8.91
CA PRO A 244 -0.39 -20.31 -9.01
C PRO A 244 0.34 -19.76 -7.79
N CYS A 245 1.23 -20.57 -7.21
CA CYS A 245 1.96 -20.15 -6.02
C CYS A 245 2.89 -18.98 -6.38
N PRO A 246 2.88 -17.87 -5.61
CA PRO A 246 3.68 -16.69 -5.93
C PRO A 246 5.19 -16.97 -5.88
N CYS A 247 5.63 -18.06 -5.25
CA CYS A 247 7.04 -18.46 -5.23
C CYS A 247 7.61 -18.93 -6.58
N GLY A 248 6.78 -19.02 -7.63
CA GLY A 248 7.22 -19.41 -8.96
C GLY A 248 7.48 -20.92 -9.11
N SER A 249 7.05 -21.75 -8.16
CA SER A 249 7.26 -23.21 -8.19
C SER A 249 6.47 -23.95 -9.28
N GLY A 250 5.60 -23.27 -10.01
CA GLY A 250 4.65 -23.89 -10.94
C GLY A 250 3.53 -24.70 -10.28
N LYS A 251 3.48 -24.79 -8.94
CA LYS A 251 2.44 -25.51 -8.18
C LYS A 251 1.30 -24.57 -7.78
N LYS A 252 0.11 -25.13 -7.50
CA LYS A 252 -0.99 -24.39 -6.85
C LYS A 252 -0.58 -23.97 -5.43
N TYR A 253 -1.02 -22.82 -4.94
CA TYR A 253 -0.67 -22.29 -3.61
C TYR A 253 -0.88 -23.32 -2.49
N LYS A 254 -2.03 -24.01 -2.48
CA LYS A 254 -2.36 -25.09 -1.52
C LYS A 254 -1.40 -26.28 -1.52
N LYS A 255 -0.64 -26.49 -2.60
CA LYS A 255 0.33 -27.59 -2.76
C LYS A 255 1.78 -27.13 -2.58
N CYS A 256 2.00 -25.87 -2.17
CA CYS A 256 3.32 -25.27 -2.03
C CYS A 256 3.38 -24.42 -0.76
N CYS A 257 3.52 -23.08 -0.86
CA CYS A 257 3.73 -22.21 0.31
C CYS A 257 2.59 -22.26 1.35
N TYR A 258 1.39 -22.71 0.99
CA TYR A 258 0.31 -22.92 1.95
C TYR A 258 0.61 -24.05 2.94
N ILE A 259 1.18 -25.18 2.50
CA ILE A 259 1.51 -26.33 3.38
C ILE A 259 2.54 -25.89 4.42
N ASN A 260 3.60 -25.21 3.97
CA ASN A 260 4.64 -24.68 4.85
C ASN A 260 4.08 -23.63 5.85
N ASN A 261 2.93 -23.00 5.53
CA ASN A 261 2.26 -22.06 6.44
C ASN A 261 1.31 -22.74 7.43
N GLU A 262 0.66 -23.85 7.07
CA GLU A 262 -0.24 -24.60 7.97
C GLU A 262 0.51 -25.36 9.06
N THR A 263 1.69 -25.91 8.76
CA THR A 263 2.52 -26.61 9.76
C THR A 263 3.07 -25.67 10.82
N LYS A 264 3.09 -24.35 10.54
CA LYS A 264 3.65 -23.28 11.37
C LYS A 264 5.09 -23.50 11.84
N SER A 265 5.83 -24.40 11.21
CA SER A 265 7.17 -24.75 11.62
C SER A 265 8.24 -23.84 11.01
N ALA A 266 7.93 -23.13 9.93
CA ALA A 266 8.80 -22.11 9.30
C ALA A 266 8.82 -20.74 10.01
N GLN A 267 8.27 -20.63 11.21
CA GLN A 267 8.26 -19.42 12.03
C GLN A 267 8.46 -19.75 13.52
N LEU A 268 8.60 -18.71 14.35
CA LEU A 268 8.67 -18.87 15.80
C LEU A 268 7.35 -19.40 16.39
N SER A 269 7.44 -20.06 17.54
CA SER A 269 6.26 -20.40 18.34
C SER A 269 5.58 -19.13 18.86
N SER A 270 4.34 -19.24 19.37
CA SER A 270 3.61 -18.06 19.86
C SER A 270 4.30 -17.37 21.05
N ASP A 271 4.89 -18.15 21.96
CA ASP A 271 5.61 -17.59 23.11
C ASP A 271 6.96 -17.00 22.71
N GLU A 272 7.66 -17.65 21.78
CA GLU A 272 8.90 -17.11 21.18
C GLU A 272 8.66 -15.80 20.44
N CYS A 273 7.56 -15.72 19.69
CA CYS A 273 7.14 -14.53 18.97
C CYS A 273 6.82 -13.37 19.93
N ARG A 274 6.10 -13.64 21.03
CA ARG A 274 5.83 -12.64 22.08
C ARG A 274 7.14 -12.11 22.67
N LEU A 275 8.02 -13.02 23.11
CA LEU A 275 9.31 -12.67 23.69
C LEU A 275 10.16 -11.84 22.71
N PHE A 276 10.21 -12.25 21.44
CA PHE A 276 10.94 -11.52 20.40
C PHE A 276 10.44 -10.08 20.30
N TYR A 277 9.12 -9.87 20.16
CA TYR A 277 8.57 -8.53 19.97
C TYR A 277 8.68 -7.65 21.21
N GLU A 278 8.49 -8.19 22.42
CA GLU A 278 8.70 -7.45 23.67
C GLU A 278 10.15 -6.96 23.77
N THR A 279 11.11 -7.84 23.47
CA THR A 279 12.55 -7.51 23.46
C THR A 279 12.85 -6.46 22.38
N TRP A 280 12.37 -6.68 21.15
CA TRP A 280 12.64 -5.82 20.00
C TRP A 280 12.06 -4.41 20.19
N TYR A 281 10.78 -4.30 20.56
CA TYR A 281 10.16 -2.99 20.74
C TYR A 281 10.59 -2.28 22.03
N GLY A 282 11.00 -3.01 23.06
CA GLY A 282 11.67 -2.45 24.22
C GLY A 282 12.97 -1.76 23.81
N LEU A 283 13.82 -2.45 23.04
CA LEU A 283 15.05 -1.89 22.48
C LEU A 283 14.76 -0.68 21.57
N MET A 284 13.81 -0.78 20.64
CA MET A 284 13.42 0.33 19.76
C MET A 284 12.92 1.55 20.57
N GLY A 285 12.14 1.33 21.64
CA GLY A 285 11.68 2.37 22.55
C GLY A 285 12.84 3.08 23.25
N PHE A 286 13.81 2.31 23.73
CA PHE A 286 15.02 2.85 24.35
C PHE A 286 15.84 3.67 23.35
N VAL A 287 16.17 3.10 22.18
CA VAL A 287 16.93 3.78 21.12
C VAL A 287 16.25 5.07 20.71
N ASN A 288 14.93 5.05 20.50
CA ASN A 288 14.19 6.24 20.12
C ASN A 288 14.25 7.33 21.20
N LYS A 289 14.10 6.96 22.48
CA LYS A 289 14.19 7.90 23.61
C LYS A 289 15.60 8.49 23.73
N ARG A 290 16.64 7.66 23.58
CA ARG A 290 18.05 8.06 23.68
C ARG A 290 18.46 9.00 22.56
N MET A 291 18.07 8.67 21.33
CA MET A 291 18.54 9.35 20.12
C MET A 291 17.55 10.40 19.58
N SER A 292 16.36 10.51 20.18
CA SER A 292 15.29 11.42 19.76
C SER A 292 14.95 11.33 18.27
N VAL A 293 14.88 10.10 17.74
CA VAL A 293 14.74 9.85 16.30
C VAL A 293 13.36 10.23 15.77
N ILE A 294 12.31 9.89 16.52
CA ILE A 294 10.91 10.21 16.19
C ILE A 294 10.18 10.75 17.42
N LYS A 295 9.15 11.58 17.18
CA LYS A 295 8.31 12.17 18.26
C LYS A 295 7.40 11.15 18.95
N ALA A 296 7.06 10.06 18.26
CA ALA A 296 6.15 9.05 18.80
C ALA A 296 6.85 8.16 19.83
N LYS A 297 6.13 7.73 20.88
CA LYS A 297 6.66 6.83 21.90
C LYS A 297 6.44 5.37 21.48
N ILE A 298 7.52 4.66 21.20
CA ILE A 298 7.50 3.21 20.96
C ILE A 298 7.47 2.53 22.34
N LYS A 299 6.49 1.64 22.53
CA LYS A 299 6.32 0.86 23.76
C LYS A 299 6.68 -0.62 23.51
N PRO A 300 7.09 -1.39 24.53
CA PRO A 300 7.48 -2.80 24.41
C PRO A 300 6.25 -3.73 24.29
N GLU A 301 5.34 -3.42 23.36
CA GLU A 301 4.10 -4.16 23.15
C GLU A 301 3.87 -4.40 21.65
N TYR A 302 3.24 -5.54 21.34
CA TYR A 302 2.87 -5.92 19.98
C TYR A 302 1.37 -6.25 19.90
N PRO A 303 0.63 -5.65 18.96
CA PRO A 303 1.08 -4.69 17.95
C PRO A 303 1.49 -3.32 18.56
N ASN A 304 2.45 -2.66 17.92
CA ASN A 304 2.86 -1.32 18.32
C ASN A 304 1.90 -0.27 17.71
N ALA A 305 1.57 0.78 18.47
CA ALA A 305 0.77 1.89 17.95
C ALA A 305 1.56 2.78 16.96
N VAL A 306 2.89 2.70 16.98
CA VAL A 306 3.77 3.43 16.06
C VAL A 306 3.90 2.65 14.75
N SER A 307 3.79 3.34 13.61
CA SER A 307 3.88 2.70 12.29
C SER A 307 5.27 2.14 12.00
N ASP A 308 5.33 1.03 11.25
CA ASP A 308 6.58 0.35 10.88
C ASP A 308 7.57 1.27 10.16
N ILE A 309 7.08 2.23 9.36
CA ILE A 309 7.93 3.24 8.68
C ILE A 309 8.69 4.10 9.69
N LEU A 310 8.04 4.50 10.78
CA LEU A 310 8.67 5.31 11.82
C LEU A 310 9.64 4.46 12.66
N ILE A 311 9.26 3.22 12.97
CA ILE A 311 10.13 2.27 13.68
C ILE A 311 11.38 1.94 12.84
N HIS A 312 11.24 1.84 11.51
CA HIS A 312 12.35 1.61 10.61
C HIS A 312 13.44 2.70 10.72
N LYS A 313 13.06 3.98 10.90
CA LYS A 313 14.01 5.08 11.14
C LYS A 313 14.83 4.85 12.41
N VAL A 314 14.19 4.38 13.47
CA VAL A 314 14.85 4.05 14.75
C VAL A 314 15.78 2.86 14.57
N ARG A 315 15.32 1.83 13.86
CA ARG A 315 16.10 0.65 13.48
C ARG A 315 17.38 1.01 12.72
N GLU A 316 17.32 1.94 11.78
CA GLU A 316 18.52 2.40 11.06
C GLU A 316 19.54 3.07 11.99
N VAL A 317 19.09 3.77 13.03
CA VAL A 317 19.98 4.34 14.05
C VAL A 317 20.61 3.23 14.90
N LEU A 318 19.83 2.23 15.32
CA LEU A 318 20.35 1.08 16.07
C LEU A 318 21.49 0.38 15.31
N TRP A 319 21.28 0.04 14.04
CA TRP A 319 22.30 -0.71 13.29
C TRP A 319 23.48 0.14 12.81
N LYS A 320 23.39 1.47 12.90
CA LYS A 320 24.56 2.36 12.79
C LYS A 320 25.33 2.48 14.11
N LYS A 321 24.69 2.18 15.24
CA LYS A 321 25.25 2.27 16.61
C LYS A 321 24.83 1.08 17.47
N PRO A 322 25.31 -0.15 17.20
CA PRO A 322 24.92 -1.33 17.95
C PRO A 322 25.25 -1.28 19.44
N GLU A 323 26.19 -0.43 19.86
CA GLU A 323 26.51 -0.14 21.27
C GLU A 323 25.32 0.36 22.09
N LEU A 324 24.27 0.87 21.45
CA LEU A 324 23.02 1.24 22.12
C LEU A 324 22.31 0.03 22.76
N ILE A 325 22.62 -1.20 22.33
CA ILE A 325 22.14 -2.42 22.99
C ILE A 325 22.81 -2.59 24.36
N ASP A 326 24.11 -2.28 24.46
CA ASP A 326 24.84 -2.35 25.73
C ASP A 326 24.29 -1.30 26.71
N GLU A 327 24.01 -0.09 26.22
CA GLU A 327 23.34 0.95 27.01
C GLU A 327 21.94 0.50 27.48
N TYR A 328 21.15 -0.13 26.60
CA TYR A 328 19.81 -0.61 26.95
C TYR A 328 19.86 -1.66 28.07
N ILE A 329 20.78 -2.62 27.97
CA ILE A 329 21.00 -3.66 28.97
C ILE A 329 21.41 -3.06 30.33
N ASN A 330 22.27 -2.05 30.33
CA ASN A 330 22.81 -1.47 31.56
C ASN A 330 21.83 -0.51 32.26
N GLU A 331 20.97 0.16 31.50
CA GLU A 331 20.12 1.24 32.03
C GLU A 331 18.65 0.84 32.23
N THR A 332 18.26 -0.36 31.81
CA THR A 332 16.89 -0.85 31.94
C THR A 332 16.86 -2.16 32.71
N GLU A 333 15.91 -2.29 33.65
CA GLU A 333 15.67 -3.56 34.33
C GLU A 333 14.97 -4.53 33.36
N LEU A 334 15.69 -5.58 32.95
CA LEU A 334 15.24 -6.56 31.96
C LEU A 334 15.32 -7.98 32.54
N PRO A 335 14.41 -8.89 32.14
CA PRO A 335 14.56 -10.32 32.43
C PRO A 335 15.87 -10.86 31.86
N GLN A 336 16.54 -11.78 32.57
CA GLN A 336 17.80 -12.38 32.15
C GLN A 336 17.74 -12.96 30.73
N GLU A 337 16.61 -13.58 30.38
CA GLU A 337 16.38 -14.15 29.05
C GLU A 337 16.46 -13.08 27.93
N GLN A 338 15.94 -11.87 28.17
CA GLN A 338 16.05 -10.77 27.20
C GLN A 338 17.49 -10.24 27.11
N ILE A 339 18.20 -10.19 28.23
CA ILE A 339 19.61 -9.78 28.28
C ILE A 339 20.47 -10.73 27.42
N ASP A 340 20.27 -12.03 27.55
CA ASP A 340 21.02 -13.03 26.80
C ASP A 340 20.75 -12.93 25.29
N ILE A 341 19.49 -12.73 24.90
CA ILE A 341 19.10 -12.46 23.50
C ILE A 341 19.76 -11.18 22.97
N LEU A 342 19.71 -10.09 23.73
CA LEU A 342 20.27 -8.80 23.34
C LEU A 342 21.80 -8.86 23.18
N LYS A 343 22.51 -9.57 24.07
CA LYS A 343 23.95 -9.81 23.93
C LYS A 343 24.29 -10.55 22.64
N LEU A 344 23.49 -11.56 22.29
CA LEU A 344 23.66 -12.28 21.02
C LEU A 344 23.39 -11.36 19.82
N TRP A 345 22.34 -10.54 19.84
CA TRP A 345 22.08 -9.54 18.79
C TRP A 345 23.23 -8.54 18.67
N ARG A 346 23.78 -8.08 19.79
CA ARG A 346 24.90 -7.13 19.82
C ARG A 346 26.13 -7.63 19.08
N ILE A 347 26.46 -8.92 19.22
CA ILE A 347 27.74 -9.48 18.75
C ILE A 347 27.61 -10.32 17.46
N LYS A 348 26.43 -10.90 17.19
CA LYS A 348 26.23 -11.84 16.07
C LYS A 348 25.26 -11.36 14.99
N HIS A 349 24.67 -10.16 15.11
CA HIS A 349 23.78 -9.66 14.06
C HIS A 349 24.51 -9.55 12.71
N ARG A 350 23.78 -9.77 11.62
CA ARG A 350 24.34 -9.67 10.27
C ARG A 350 23.42 -8.84 9.39
N LYS A 351 23.77 -7.56 9.20
CA LYS A 351 23.14 -6.69 8.19
C LYS A 351 23.72 -7.03 6.83
N GLY A 352 22.87 -7.24 5.83
CA GLY A 352 23.38 -7.45 4.48
C GLY A 352 22.30 -7.70 3.44
N MET A 353 22.80 -7.92 2.23
CA MET A 353 22.03 -8.40 1.11
C MET A 353 22.04 -9.92 1.09
N PHE A 354 20.87 -10.51 0.95
CA PHE A 354 20.68 -11.96 0.87
C PHE A 354 19.84 -12.32 -0.35
N ILE A 355 20.00 -13.54 -0.83
CA ILE A 355 19.22 -14.07 -1.94
C ILE A 355 18.46 -15.28 -1.44
N VAL A 356 17.13 -15.17 -1.40
CA VAL A 356 16.23 -16.27 -1.09
C VAL A 356 16.17 -17.18 -2.31
N LEU A 357 16.49 -18.46 -2.11
CA LEU A 357 16.52 -19.45 -3.18
C LEU A 357 15.42 -20.49 -3.07
N GLU A 358 15.04 -20.85 -1.83
CA GLU A 358 14.03 -21.87 -1.59
C GLU A 358 13.23 -21.60 -0.31
N TYR A 359 11.98 -22.05 -0.30
CA TYR A 359 11.17 -22.14 0.91
C TYR A 359 11.03 -23.61 1.33
N GLN A 360 11.74 -24.01 2.37
CA GLN A 360 11.63 -25.34 2.97
C GLN A 360 10.55 -25.37 4.08
N PRO A 361 10.13 -26.55 4.56
CA PRO A 361 9.11 -26.65 5.61
C PRO A 361 9.49 -25.95 6.92
N GLU A 362 10.77 -25.96 7.29
CA GLU A 362 11.26 -25.43 8.59
C GLU A 362 11.83 -24.01 8.51
N TYR A 363 12.22 -23.53 7.33
CA TYR A 363 12.87 -22.23 7.15
C TYR A 363 12.93 -21.83 5.66
N ALA A 364 13.20 -20.57 5.38
CA ALA A 364 13.64 -20.13 4.06
C ALA A 364 15.17 -20.29 3.94
N VAL A 365 15.62 -20.78 2.78
CA VAL A 365 17.03 -20.94 2.45
C VAL A 365 17.50 -19.67 1.75
N VAL A 366 18.48 -19.00 2.35
CA VAL A 366 19.05 -17.77 1.82
C VAL A 366 20.55 -17.87 1.68
N ILE A 367 21.10 -17.29 0.63
CA ILE A 367 22.55 -17.08 0.48
C ILE A 367 22.90 -15.68 0.92
N GLY A 368 23.99 -15.56 1.68
CA GLY A 368 24.64 -14.29 1.96
C GLY A 368 26.11 -14.49 2.29
N GLN A 369 26.85 -13.40 2.37
CA GLN A 369 28.25 -13.44 2.77
C GLN A 369 28.40 -13.52 4.29
N ASN A 370 29.38 -14.29 4.76
CA ASN A 370 29.81 -14.25 6.16
C ASN A 370 30.75 -13.05 6.43
N GLU A 371 31.24 -12.94 7.67
CA GLU A 371 32.18 -11.89 8.08
C GLU A 371 33.50 -11.94 7.31
N GLN A 372 33.89 -13.10 6.77
CA GLN A 372 35.07 -13.25 5.90
C GLN A 372 34.79 -12.94 4.41
N GLY A 373 33.56 -12.56 4.05
CA GLY A 373 33.17 -12.32 2.66
C GLY A 373 32.90 -13.58 1.84
N GLU A 374 32.86 -14.76 2.48
CA GLU A 374 32.60 -16.03 1.82
C GLU A 374 31.09 -16.28 1.71
N ASP A 375 30.65 -16.82 0.58
CA ASP A 375 29.25 -17.21 0.39
C ASP A 375 28.89 -18.37 1.32
N ARG A 376 27.80 -18.18 2.07
CA ARG A 376 27.24 -19.16 3.00
C ARG A 376 25.73 -19.26 2.82
N VAL A 377 25.20 -20.41 3.18
CA VAL A 377 23.76 -20.70 3.14
C VAL A 377 23.20 -20.64 4.56
N TYR A 378 22.10 -19.91 4.74
CA TYR A 378 21.41 -19.75 6.02
C TYR A 378 19.97 -20.25 5.93
N GLY A 379 19.52 -20.91 6.98
CA GLY A 379 18.12 -21.25 7.20
C GLY A 379 17.48 -20.22 8.12
N ILE A 380 16.63 -19.35 7.58
CA ILE A 380 15.98 -18.27 8.33
C ILE A 380 14.50 -18.59 8.60
N LYS A 381 14.08 -18.43 9.85
CA LYS A 381 12.68 -18.57 10.26
C LYS A 381 11.96 -17.23 10.27
N GLY A 382 10.66 -17.30 10.03
CA GLY A 382 9.73 -16.21 10.27
C GLY A 382 9.58 -15.86 11.75
N ILE A 383 9.17 -14.63 12.06
CA ILE A 383 8.78 -14.27 13.44
C ILE A 383 7.32 -14.67 13.67
N SER A 384 6.37 -13.86 13.19
CA SER A 384 4.93 -14.16 13.29
C SER A 384 4.40 -15.01 12.13
N ASN A 385 5.01 -14.85 10.95
CA ASN A 385 4.68 -15.56 9.71
C ASN A 385 5.98 -16.04 9.06
N SER A 386 5.91 -17.15 8.33
CA SER A 386 7.05 -17.63 7.54
C SER A 386 7.57 -16.55 6.58
N VAL A 387 8.84 -16.64 6.18
CA VAL A 387 9.42 -15.73 5.19
C VAL A 387 8.70 -15.85 3.84
N ALA A 388 8.24 -17.05 3.48
CA ALA A 388 7.44 -17.27 2.26
C ALA A 388 6.13 -16.46 2.27
N ASN A 389 5.45 -16.42 3.41
CA ASN A 389 4.23 -15.63 3.60
C ASN A 389 4.53 -14.12 3.63
N THR A 390 5.68 -13.74 4.19
CA THR A 390 6.12 -12.35 4.30
C THR A 390 6.49 -11.76 2.94
N LEU A 391 7.20 -12.52 2.09
CA LEU A 391 7.70 -12.04 0.80
C LEU A 391 6.69 -12.16 -0.34
N GLN A 392 5.96 -13.29 -0.44
CA GLN A 392 5.02 -13.58 -1.54
C GLN A 392 5.59 -13.30 -2.95
N ARG A 393 6.86 -13.66 -3.19
CA ARG A 393 7.57 -13.41 -4.45
C ARG A 393 8.15 -14.67 -5.07
N SER A 394 8.32 -14.62 -6.38
CA SER A 394 9.01 -15.65 -7.15
C SER A 394 10.48 -15.71 -6.76
N LEU A 395 11.02 -16.93 -6.78
CA LEU A 395 12.43 -17.16 -6.46
C LEU A 395 13.26 -17.32 -7.73
N PRO A 396 14.56 -16.93 -7.71
CA PRO A 396 15.27 -16.32 -6.59
C PRO A 396 14.83 -14.88 -6.29
N ALA A 397 14.87 -14.47 -5.02
CA ALA A 397 14.47 -13.13 -4.58
C ALA A 397 15.57 -12.46 -3.75
N GLN A 398 16.00 -11.25 -4.15
CA GLN A 398 16.96 -10.47 -3.39
C GLN A 398 16.28 -9.68 -2.27
N ILE A 399 16.84 -9.78 -1.07
CA ILE A 399 16.35 -9.11 0.12
C ILE A 399 17.49 -8.39 0.86
N GLU A 400 17.19 -7.29 1.52
CA GLU A 400 18.05 -6.66 2.51
C GLU A 400 17.39 -6.78 3.89
N THR A 401 18.13 -7.29 4.86
CA THR A 401 17.63 -7.45 6.24
C THR A 401 18.80 -7.55 7.23
N VAL A 402 18.49 -7.63 8.53
CA VAL A 402 19.45 -8.03 9.56
C VAL A 402 19.06 -9.39 10.09
N LEU A 403 19.96 -10.37 9.92
CA LEU A 403 19.81 -11.68 10.55
C LEU A 403 20.20 -11.59 12.03
N LEU A 404 19.35 -12.18 12.87
CA LEU A 404 19.49 -12.18 14.32
C LEU A 404 19.48 -13.62 14.86
N PRO A 405 20.40 -14.00 15.76
CA PRO A 405 20.25 -15.21 16.55
C PRO A 405 19.05 -15.09 17.51
N PHE A 406 18.27 -16.15 17.64
CA PHE A 406 17.17 -16.20 18.59
C PHE A 406 16.85 -17.65 18.98
N LYS A 407 17.24 -18.06 20.19
CA LYS A 407 16.93 -19.39 20.77
C LYS A 407 17.29 -20.55 19.83
N GLY A 408 18.55 -20.59 19.41
CA GLY A 408 19.12 -21.58 18.50
C GLY A 408 18.62 -21.49 17.06
N LYS A 409 17.99 -20.38 16.67
CA LYS A 409 17.43 -20.14 15.33
C LYS A 409 17.99 -18.85 14.75
N ILE A 410 17.89 -18.70 13.43
CA ILE A 410 18.11 -17.42 12.76
C ILE A 410 16.75 -16.83 12.38
N VAL A 411 16.50 -15.60 12.81
CA VAL A 411 15.35 -14.79 12.41
C VAL A 411 15.84 -13.48 11.79
N TYR A 412 14.91 -12.61 11.39
CA TYR A 412 15.22 -11.26 10.94
C TYR A 412 14.72 -10.22 11.94
N ASP A 413 15.17 -8.98 11.80
CA ASP A 413 14.89 -7.87 12.74
C ASP A 413 13.53 -7.18 12.52
N THR A 414 12.51 -7.94 12.11
CA THR A 414 11.18 -7.46 11.66
C THR A 414 11.13 -6.77 10.29
N PHE A 415 12.27 -6.32 9.73
CA PHE A 415 12.30 -5.60 8.46
C PHE A 415 12.95 -6.44 7.36
N ILE A 416 12.24 -6.62 6.25
CA ILE A 416 12.78 -7.17 5.01
C ILE A 416 12.48 -6.20 3.88
N SER A 417 13.53 -5.57 3.33
CA SER A 417 13.44 -4.81 2.09
C SER A 417 13.67 -5.76 0.92
N SER A 418 12.94 -5.59 -0.18
CA SER A 418 13.14 -6.42 -1.38
C SER A 418 12.89 -5.62 -2.66
N MET A 419 13.86 -5.64 -3.58
CA MET A 419 13.72 -4.98 -4.88
C MET A 419 12.92 -5.87 -5.85
N ASN A 420 11.99 -5.27 -6.61
CA ASN A 420 11.20 -5.95 -7.64
C ASN A 420 12.05 -6.17 -8.91
N ILE A 421 13.10 -6.98 -8.81
CA ILE A 421 13.99 -7.29 -9.94
C ILE A 421 13.83 -8.78 -10.27
N GLY A 422 13.42 -9.09 -11.49
CA GLY A 422 13.40 -10.46 -12.01
C GLY A 422 14.79 -10.89 -12.48
N PHE A 423 15.21 -12.12 -12.17
CA PHE A 423 16.47 -12.68 -12.65
C PHE A 423 16.27 -13.40 -13.99
N GLY A 424 17.04 -13.03 -15.02
CA GLY A 424 17.11 -13.78 -16.28
C GLY A 424 17.82 -15.14 -16.13
N GLU A 425 17.72 -16.02 -17.13
CA GLU A 425 18.26 -17.40 -17.04
C GLU A 425 19.77 -17.46 -16.78
N GLY A 426 20.56 -16.55 -17.38
CA GLY A 426 22.00 -16.46 -17.09
C GLY A 426 22.31 -16.13 -15.63
N ALA A 427 21.57 -15.17 -15.05
CA ALA A 427 21.71 -14.81 -13.64
C ALA A 427 21.25 -15.93 -12.70
N LYS A 428 20.17 -16.65 -13.04
CA LYS A 428 19.71 -17.82 -12.29
C LYS A 428 20.75 -18.95 -12.29
N SER A 429 21.40 -19.21 -13.43
CA SER A 429 22.45 -20.21 -13.55
C SER A 429 23.65 -19.86 -12.66
N PHE A 430 24.07 -18.59 -12.67
CA PHE A 430 25.15 -18.10 -11.82
C PHE A 430 24.84 -18.23 -10.32
N LEU A 431 23.61 -17.86 -9.90
CA LEU A 431 23.16 -18.02 -8.51
C LEU A 431 23.11 -19.49 -8.07
N ARG A 432 22.76 -20.41 -8.98
CA ARG A 432 22.82 -21.85 -8.70
C ARG A 432 24.25 -22.33 -8.49
N GLU A 433 25.21 -21.85 -9.28
CA GLU A 433 26.62 -22.21 -9.10
C GLU A 433 27.16 -21.71 -7.74
N ILE A 434 26.81 -20.48 -7.35
CA ILE A 434 27.14 -19.95 -6.02
C ILE A 434 26.51 -20.82 -4.93
N PHE A 435 25.24 -21.18 -5.08
CA PHE A 435 24.55 -22.07 -4.14
C PHE A 435 25.25 -23.41 -3.99
N GLU A 436 25.58 -24.07 -5.11
CA GLU A 436 26.24 -25.39 -5.12
C GLU A 436 27.63 -25.37 -4.47
N LYS A 437 28.33 -24.23 -4.53
CA LYS A 437 29.59 -24.04 -3.79
C LYS A 437 29.34 -23.81 -2.30
N ALA A 438 28.42 -22.90 -1.97
CA ALA A 438 28.14 -22.52 -0.60
C ALA A 438 27.51 -23.66 0.23
N ILE A 439 26.62 -24.46 -0.38
CA ILE A 439 25.90 -25.55 0.30
C ILE A 439 26.82 -26.70 0.74
N LYS A 440 28.02 -26.82 0.17
CA LYS A 440 29.04 -27.80 0.61
C LYS A 440 29.48 -27.57 2.07
N HIS A 441 29.29 -26.37 2.58
CA HIS A 441 29.54 -26.01 3.98
C HIS A 441 28.33 -26.26 4.90
N GLY A 442 27.24 -26.81 4.37
CA GLY A 442 25.98 -27.01 5.08
C GLY A 442 25.11 -25.76 5.15
N ILE A 443 23.90 -25.93 5.68
CA ILE A 443 22.96 -24.83 5.96
C ILE A 443 23.15 -24.40 7.41
N ILE A 444 23.51 -23.13 7.62
CA ILE A 444 23.66 -22.54 8.94
C ILE A 444 22.27 -22.18 9.48
N THR A 445 21.84 -22.82 10.56
CA THR A 445 20.50 -22.60 11.17
C THR A 445 20.55 -21.91 12.52
N SER A 446 21.75 -21.63 13.05
CA SER A 446 21.99 -20.84 14.26
C SER A 446 23.25 -19.97 14.09
N LEU A 447 23.24 -18.77 14.68
CA LEU A 447 24.41 -17.87 14.76
C LEU A 447 25.03 -17.82 16.17
N GLU A 448 24.47 -18.58 17.11
CA GLU A 448 24.93 -18.67 18.51
C GLU A 448 26.33 -19.28 18.61
#